data_AF-A0A3N1NQ65-F1
#
_entry.id   AF-A0A3N1NQ65-F1
#
_cell.length_a   1.000
_cell.length_b   1.000
_cell.length_c   1.000
_cell.angle_alpha   90.00
_cell.angle_beta   90.00
_cell.angle_gamma   90.00
#
_symmetry.space_group_name_H-M   'P 1'
#
loop_
_entity.id
_entity.type
_entity.pdbx_description
1 polymer ?
#
loop_
_entity_poly.entity_id
_entity_poly.type
_entity_poly.pdbx_seq_one_letter_code
_entity_poly.pdbx_strand_id
1 'polypeptide(L)'
;MSLTLGVGIKSADISNIEDLKYHLTNTVAEFGYGVTFGVSTAVEHVRPGLQGLVDAWSLALVAVIHAPNNELAEASEISINLIEGGDREKALSFFSSVCLSLSKKIKSFSVFFAVEDWTEDMRIRIQSGSIDEFMRCVSRPSGWWEEYYSPKSNVINCDDSHPFVFSVN
;
A
#
# COMPACT_ATOMS: atom_id res chain seq x y z
N MET A 1 3.00 6.78 13.23
CA MET A 1 2.29 6.21 12.08
C MET A 1 2.83 4.82 11.79
N SER A 2 2.08 3.85 12.30
CA SER A 2 2.10 2.48 11.79
C SER A 2 1.51 2.46 10.39
N LEU A 3 2.24 1.93 9.41
CA LEU A 3 1.72 1.76 8.05
C LEU A 3 1.59 0.27 7.76
N THR A 4 0.37 -0.26 7.61
CA THR A 4 0.17 -1.55 6.95
C THR A 4 0.17 -1.33 5.44
N LEU A 5 1.01 -2.05 4.72
CA LEU A 5 1.16 -1.91 3.27
C LEU A 5 0.64 -3.15 2.55
N GLY A 6 -0.02 -2.96 1.42
CA GLY A 6 -0.41 -4.10 0.60
C GLY A 6 -0.87 -3.75 -0.80
N VAL A 7 -1.25 -4.80 -1.52
CA VAL A 7 -1.70 -4.75 -2.91
C VAL A 7 -3.06 -5.42 -3.04
N GLY A 8 -3.99 -4.75 -3.71
CA GLY A 8 -5.33 -5.24 -4.05
C GLY A 8 -5.51 -5.40 -5.56
N ILE A 9 -6.08 -6.52 -6.00
CA ILE A 9 -6.19 -6.86 -7.43
C ILE A 9 -7.60 -7.36 -7.73
N LYS A 10 -8.22 -6.84 -8.79
CA LYS A 10 -9.58 -7.22 -9.21
C LYS A 10 -9.57 -8.55 -9.96
N SER A 11 -10.67 -9.31 -9.84
CA SER A 11 -10.77 -10.62 -10.52
C SER A 11 -10.58 -10.53 -12.04
N ALA A 12 -11.06 -9.44 -12.66
CA ALA A 12 -11.03 -9.26 -14.11
C ALA A 12 -9.60 -9.20 -14.69
N ASP A 13 -8.61 -8.87 -13.86
CA ASP A 13 -7.22 -8.74 -14.26
C ASP A 13 -6.39 -10.00 -13.98
N ILE A 14 -6.95 -11.00 -13.30
CA ILE A 14 -6.24 -12.21 -12.89
C ILE A 14 -6.51 -13.33 -13.89
N SER A 15 -5.51 -13.66 -14.71
CA SER A 15 -5.53 -14.85 -15.59
C SER A 15 -5.14 -16.13 -14.84
N ASN A 16 -4.23 -16.04 -13.88
CA ASN A 16 -3.79 -17.14 -13.01
C ASN A 16 -3.39 -16.60 -11.64
N ILE A 17 -4.18 -16.89 -10.61
CA ILE A 17 -3.98 -16.36 -9.26
C ILE A 17 -2.73 -16.94 -8.57
N GLU A 18 -2.40 -18.20 -8.82
CA GLU A 18 -1.27 -18.87 -8.16
C GLU A 18 0.07 -18.41 -8.75
N ASP A 19 0.13 -18.21 -10.06
CA ASP A 19 1.28 -17.58 -10.72
C ASP A 19 1.51 -16.16 -10.18
N LEU A 20 0.44 -15.39 -10.01
CA LEU A 20 0.50 -14.03 -9.47
C LEU A 20 0.99 -14.01 -8.01
N LYS A 21 0.46 -14.90 -7.15
CA LYS A 21 0.94 -15.06 -5.77
C LYS A 21 2.41 -15.42 -5.75
N TYR A 22 2.84 -16.40 -6.56
CA TYR A 22 4.23 -16.82 -6.64
C TYR A 22 5.16 -15.67 -7.05
N HIS A 23 4.77 -14.90 -8.08
CA HIS A 23 5.53 -13.75 -8.53
C HIS A 23 5.64 -12.66 -7.46
N LEU A 24 4.53 -12.29 -6.82
CA LEU A 24 4.54 -11.28 -5.78
C LEU A 24 5.38 -11.71 -4.57
N THR A 25 5.25 -12.97 -4.13
CA THR A 25 6.06 -13.53 -3.05
C THR A 25 7.54 -13.44 -3.35
N ASN A 26 7.97 -13.84 -4.56
CA ASN A 26 9.38 -13.75 -4.93
C ASN A 26 9.89 -12.30 -4.98
N THR A 27 9.13 -11.40 -5.61
CA THR A 27 9.51 -9.98 -5.68
C THR A 27 9.59 -9.34 -4.30
N VAL A 28 8.69 -9.66 -3.38
CA VAL A 28 8.72 -9.15 -2.01
C VAL A 28 9.90 -9.75 -1.22
N ALA A 29 10.19 -11.04 -1.41
CA ALA A 29 11.29 -11.75 -0.76
C ALA A 29 12.68 -11.22 -1.18
N GLU A 30 12.85 -10.73 -2.42
CA GLU A 30 14.10 -10.10 -2.89
C GLU A 30 14.54 -8.92 -2.02
N PHE A 31 13.60 -8.26 -1.34
CA PHE A 31 13.86 -7.13 -0.43
C PHE A 31 13.95 -7.54 1.05
N GLY A 32 13.83 -8.85 1.34
CA GLY A 32 13.86 -9.41 2.68
C GLY A 32 12.53 -9.32 3.42
N TYR A 33 11.41 -9.21 2.70
CA TYR A 33 10.07 -9.07 3.28
C TYR A 33 9.22 -10.32 3.06
N GLY A 34 8.16 -10.44 3.88
CA GLY A 34 7.13 -11.46 3.72
C GLY A 34 5.87 -10.87 3.07
N VAL A 35 5.08 -11.75 2.47
CA VAL A 35 3.73 -11.42 1.99
C VAL A 35 2.77 -12.53 2.39
N THR A 36 1.61 -12.13 2.90
CA THR A 36 0.48 -13.02 3.18
C THR A 36 -0.73 -12.58 2.37
N PHE A 37 -1.62 -13.52 2.10
CA PHE A 37 -2.76 -13.28 1.22
C PHE A 37 -4.08 -13.37 1.98
N GLY A 38 -4.96 -12.41 1.71
CA GLY A 38 -6.29 -12.29 2.30
C GLY A 38 -6.38 -11.23 3.41
N VAL A 39 -7.58 -10.68 3.61
CA VAL A 39 -7.82 -9.61 4.60
C VAL A 39 -7.57 -10.08 6.03
N SER A 40 -7.81 -11.36 6.32
CA SER A 40 -7.60 -11.95 7.64
C SER A 40 -6.14 -11.87 8.12
N THR A 41 -5.20 -11.65 7.20
CA THR A 41 -3.77 -11.51 7.53
C THR A 41 -3.35 -10.06 7.72
N ALA A 42 -4.26 -9.08 7.66
CA ALA A 42 -3.95 -7.71 8.05
C ALA A 42 -3.97 -7.56 9.59
N VAL A 43 -3.40 -6.46 10.09
CA VAL A 43 -3.45 -6.12 11.52
C VAL A 43 -4.89 -5.88 11.94
N GLU A 44 -5.29 -6.32 13.14
CA GLU A 44 -6.69 -6.37 13.59
C GLU A 44 -7.43 -5.03 13.44
N HIS A 45 -6.80 -3.91 13.79
CA HIS A 45 -7.37 -2.57 13.69
C HIS A 45 -7.43 -2.01 12.25
N VAL A 46 -6.80 -2.68 11.28
CA VAL A 46 -6.87 -2.33 9.85
C VAL A 46 -7.90 -3.18 9.10
N ARG A 47 -8.17 -4.40 9.58
CA ARG A 47 -9.05 -5.37 8.90
C ARG A 47 -10.43 -4.82 8.53
N PRO A 48 -11.16 -4.08 9.39
CA PRO A 48 -12.52 -3.65 9.06
C PRO A 48 -12.54 -2.73 7.84
N GLY A 49 -11.67 -1.73 7.80
CA GLY A 49 -11.58 -0.80 6.68
C GLY A 49 -11.05 -1.44 5.40
N LEU A 50 -10.06 -2.33 5.51
CA LEU A 50 -9.57 -3.10 4.36
C LEU A 50 -10.65 -4.04 3.80
N GLN A 51 -11.46 -4.66 4.67
CA GLN A 51 -12.60 -5.48 4.25
C GLN A 51 -13.63 -4.63 3.49
N GLY A 52 -13.96 -3.44 4.01
CA GLY A 52 -14.84 -2.49 3.31
C GLY A 52 -14.31 -2.11 1.92
N LEU A 53 -12.99 -1.88 1.79
CA LEU A 53 -12.37 -1.63 0.48
C LEU A 53 -12.50 -2.84 -0.46
N VAL A 54 -12.23 -4.04 0.03
CA VAL A 54 -12.34 -5.28 -0.75
C VAL A 54 -13.74 -5.47 -1.31
N ASP A 55 -14.75 -5.28 -0.46
CA ASP A 55 -16.15 -5.45 -0.83
C ASP A 55 -16.58 -4.36 -1.82
N ALA A 56 -16.25 -3.09 -1.54
CA ALA A 56 -16.59 -1.97 -2.41
C ALA A 56 -15.94 -2.05 -3.79
N TRP A 57 -14.69 -2.52 -3.86
CA TRP A 57 -13.91 -2.53 -5.11
C TRP A 57 -13.85 -3.91 -5.77
N SER A 58 -14.52 -4.91 -5.19
CA SER A 58 -14.55 -6.29 -5.66
C SER A 58 -13.13 -6.86 -5.89
N LEU A 59 -12.26 -6.66 -4.90
CA LEU A 59 -10.89 -7.17 -4.94
C LEU A 59 -10.90 -8.69 -4.76
N ALA A 60 -10.28 -9.41 -5.70
CA ALA A 60 -10.21 -10.87 -5.67
C ALA A 60 -8.96 -11.40 -4.98
N LEU A 61 -7.89 -10.60 -4.96
CA LEU A 61 -6.67 -10.91 -4.25
C LEU A 61 -6.23 -9.69 -3.46
N VAL A 62 -5.92 -9.91 -2.18
CA VAL A 62 -5.28 -8.95 -1.30
C VAL A 62 -3.99 -9.56 -0.82
N ALA A 63 -2.91 -8.81 -0.93
CA ALA A 63 -1.59 -9.18 -0.44
C ALA A 63 -1.16 -8.15 0.62
N VAL A 64 -0.85 -8.62 1.82
CA VAL A 64 -0.36 -7.81 2.95
C VAL A 64 1.14 -8.06 3.08
N ILE A 65 1.94 -6.99 3.04
CA ILE A 65 3.39 -7.04 3.15
C ILE A 65 3.78 -6.87 4.61
N HIS A 66 4.73 -7.68 5.08
CA HIS A 66 5.11 -7.74 6.50
C HIS A 66 6.57 -8.20 6.69
N ALA A 67 7.00 -8.34 7.95
CA ALA A 67 8.34 -8.80 8.30
C ALA A 67 8.56 -10.27 7.88
N PRO A 68 9.80 -10.68 7.57
CA PRO A 68 10.08 -12.03 7.06
C PRO A 68 9.74 -13.17 8.04
N ASN A 69 9.54 -12.88 9.33
CA ASN A 69 9.14 -13.83 10.37
C ASN A 69 7.62 -14.11 10.44
N ASN A 70 6.85 -13.62 9.46
CA ASN A 70 5.37 -13.65 9.47
C ASN A 70 4.72 -12.85 10.61
N GLU A 71 5.48 -11.98 11.28
CA GLU A 71 4.89 -10.99 12.17
C GLU A 71 4.39 -9.82 11.32
N LEU A 72 3.14 -9.43 11.56
CA LEU A 72 2.56 -8.24 10.97
C LEU A 72 3.17 -7.03 11.65
N ALA A 73 4.24 -6.55 11.03
CA ALA A 73 5.06 -5.46 11.50
C ALA A 73 4.70 -4.19 10.75
N GLU A 74 4.82 -3.05 11.41
CA GLU A 74 4.60 -1.75 10.81
C GLU A 74 5.64 -1.47 9.72
N ALA A 75 5.34 -0.64 8.72
CA ALA A 75 6.29 -0.38 7.64
C ALA A 75 7.65 0.14 8.12
N SER A 76 7.71 0.93 9.21
CA SER A 76 8.98 1.34 9.84
C SER A 76 9.78 0.17 10.40
N GLU A 77 9.12 -0.82 11.00
CA GLU A 77 9.75 -2.00 11.58
C GLU A 77 10.39 -2.89 10.52
N ILE A 78 9.83 -2.89 9.29
CA ILE A 78 10.42 -3.55 8.12
C ILE A 78 11.23 -2.60 7.24
N SER A 79 11.59 -1.41 7.73
CA SER A 79 12.40 -0.42 7.00
C SER A 79 11.79 0.05 5.66
N ILE A 80 10.48 -0.12 5.46
CA ILE A 80 9.70 0.42 4.33
C ILE A 80 9.03 1.73 4.79
N ASN A 81 9.79 2.70 5.29
CA ASN A 81 9.25 4.03 5.62
C ASN A 81 9.76 5.07 4.61
N LEU A 82 8.84 5.86 4.05
CA LEU A 82 9.13 6.92 3.07
C LEU A 82 9.52 8.26 3.74
N ILE A 83 9.32 8.39 5.06
CA ILE A 83 9.41 9.65 5.81
C ILE A 83 10.53 9.60 6.86
N GLU A 84 10.38 8.75 7.89
CA GLU A 84 11.28 8.74 9.05
C GLU A 84 11.64 7.31 9.49
N GLY A 85 12.91 7.09 9.84
CA GLY A 85 13.39 5.81 10.39
C GLY A 85 13.56 4.65 9.40
N GLY A 86 13.13 4.79 8.14
CA GLY A 86 13.30 3.78 7.09
C GLY A 86 14.33 4.15 6.03
N ASP A 87 14.67 3.20 5.16
CA ASP A 87 15.51 3.41 3.99
C ASP A 87 14.63 3.77 2.79
N ARG A 88 14.53 5.07 2.51
CA ARG A 88 13.70 5.60 1.41
C ARG A 88 14.14 5.06 0.04
N GLU A 89 15.44 4.90 -0.20
CA GLU A 89 15.92 4.40 -1.49
C GLU A 89 15.52 2.94 -1.68
N LYS A 90 15.66 2.13 -0.62
CA LYS A 90 15.17 0.75 -0.59
C LYS A 90 13.65 0.68 -0.77
N ALA A 91 12.88 1.54 -0.10
CA ALA A 91 11.43 1.59 -0.22
C ALA A 91 10.97 1.94 -1.64
N LEU A 92 11.59 2.95 -2.27
CA LEU A 92 11.28 3.32 -3.66
C LEU A 92 11.66 2.21 -4.65
N SER A 93 12.81 1.55 -4.43
CA SER A 93 13.23 0.40 -5.22
C SER A 93 12.26 -0.76 -5.08
N PHE A 94 11.79 -1.03 -3.86
CA PHE A 94 10.77 -2.03 -3.57
C PHE A 94 9.46 -1.75 -4.32
N PHE A 95 8.92 -0.53 -4.20
CA PHE A 95 7.69 -0.13 -4.88
C PHE A 95 7.82 -0.25 -6.40
N SER A 96 8.95 0.20 -6.96
CA SER A 96 9.22 0.08 -8.40
C SER A 96 9.24 -1.40 -8.84
N SER A 97 9.97 -2.26 -8.12
CA SER A 97 10.03 -3.69 -8.43
C SER A 97 8.67 -4.38 -8.35
N VAL A 98 7.88 -4.11 -7.29
CA VAL A 98 6.52 -4.65 -7.17
C VAL A 98 5.64 -4.20 -8.34
N CYS A 99 5.66 -2.91 -8.67
CA CYS A 99 4.83 -2.37 -9.75
C CYS A 99 5.20 -2.96 -11.11
N LEU A 100 6.50 -3.01 -11.43
CA LEU A 100 7.00 -3.58 -12.68
C LEU A 100 6.82 -5.09 -12.77
N SER A 101 6.84 -5.80 -11.65
CA SER A 101 6.57 -7.23 -11.58
C SER A 101 5.10 -7.52 -11.87
N LEU A 102 4.19 -6.80 -11.21
CA LEU A 102 2.75 -6.94 -11.38
C LEU A 102 2.30 -6.51 -12.79
N SER A 103 2.80 -5.40 -13.33
CA SER A 103 2.38 -4.90 -14.65
C SER A 103 2.70 -5.84 -15.81
N LYS A 104 3.59 -6.82 -15.61
CA LYS A 104 3.87 -7.88 -16.60
C LYS A 104 2.77 -8.94 -16.66
N LYS A 105 1.91 -9.01 -15.64
CA LYS A 105 0.93 -10.09 -15.42
C LYS A 105 -0.50 -9.59 -15.42
N ILE A 106 -0.73 -8.38 -14.91
CA ILE A 106 -2.04 -7.79 -14.73
C ILE A 106 -2.06 -6.35 -15.28
N LYS A 107 -3.25 -5.89 -15.69
CA LYS A 107 -3.43 -4.54 -16.25
C LYS A 107 -3.50 -3.48 -15.16
N SER A 108 -4.18 -3.78 -14.06
CA SER A 108 -4.35 -2.85 -12.97
C SER A 108 -4.20 -3.52 -11.60
N PHE A 109 -3.74 -2.74 -10.63
CA PHE A 109 -3.67 -3.12 -9.22
C PHE A 109 -3.74 -1.87 -8.36
N SER A 110 -4.07 -2.03 -7.08
CA SER A 110 -4.08 -0.93 -6.13
C SER A 110 -3.05 -1.17 -5.04
N VAL A 111 -2.21 -0.18 -4.76
CA VAL A 111 -1.34 -0.19 -3.59
C VAL A 111 -2.04 0.59 -2.48
N PHE A 112 -2.17 -0.01 -1.30
CA PHE A 112 -2.81 0.64 -0.15
C PHE A 112 -1.83 0.78 1.02
N PHE A 113 -1.96 1.90 1.70
CA PHE A 113 -1.21 2.30 2.89
C PHE A 113 -2.25 2.58 3.97
N ALA A 114 -2.38 1.65 4.92
CA ALA A 114 -3.19 1.87 6.10
C ALA A 114 -2.48 2.83 7.06
N VAL A 115 -3.25 3.51 7.90
CA VAL A 115 -2.75 4.25 9.07
C VAL A 115 -2.93 3.39 10.32
N GLU A 116 -2.66 3.95 11.51
CA GLU A 116 -2.75 3.22 12.80
C GLU A 116 -4.11 2.59 13.07
N ASP A 117 -5.21 3.17 12.60
CA ASP A 117 -6.55 2.58 12.65
C ASP A 117 -7.23 2.74 11.29
N TRP A 118 -7.87 1.69 10.79
CA TRP A 118 -8.69 1.78 9.58
C TRP A 118 -10.03 1.05 9.78
N THR A 119 -11.05 1.84 10.07
CA THR A 119 -12.43 1.35 10.19
C THR A 119 -13.20 1.51 8.88
N GLU A 120 -14.34 0.83 8.76
CA GLU A 120 -15.18 0.87 7.54
C GLU A 120 -15.73 2.27 7.24
N ASP A 121 -15.98 3.09 8.26
CA ASP A 121 -16.52 4.45 8.13
C ASP A 121 -15.45 5.52 7.85
N MET A 122 -14.17 5.15 7.90
CA MET A 122 -13.08 6.10 7.68
C MET A 122 -13.00 6.52 6.22
N ARG A 123 -12.77 7.82 6.02
CA ARG A 123 -12.43 8.35 4.71
C ARG A 123 -11.10 7.78 4.26
N ILE A 124 -11.02 7.44 2.97
CA ILE A 124 -9.79 7.01 2.32
C ILE A 124 -9.40 8.02 1.25
N ARG A 125 -8.10 8.27 1.15
CA ARG A 125 -7.51 9.11 0.11
C ARG A 125 -7.24 8.23 -1.10
N ILE A 126 -7.77 8.60 -2.26
CA ILE A 126 -7.65 7.79 -3.47
C ILE A 126 -6.96 8.62 -4.55
N GLN A 127 -5.96 8.02 -5.18
CA GLN A 127 -5.36 8.51 -6.42
C GLN A 127 -5.27 7.37 -7.44
N SER A 128 -5.10 7.72 -8.70
CA SER A 128 -4.89 6.73 -9.76
C SER A 128 -3.99 7.27 -10.85
N GLY A 129 -3.23 6.39 -11.49
CA GLY A 129 -2.34 6.77 -12.59
C GLY A 129 -1.45 5.62 -13.05
N SER A 130 -0.46 5.96 -13.85
CA SER A 130 0.63 5.07 -14.28
C SER A 130 1.59 4.75 -13.13
N ILE A 131 2.48 3.78 -13.37
CA ILE A 131 3.60 3.47 -12.45
C ILE A 131 4.45 4.72 -12.20
N ASP A 132 4.75 5.52 -13.22
CA ASP A 132 5.55 6.73 -13.06
C ASP A 132 4.87 7.76 -12.16
N GLU A 133 3.54 7.89 -12.24
CA GLU A 133 2.77 8.77 -11.37
C GLU A 133 2.71 8.24 -9.94
N PHE A 134 2.54 6.93 -9.76
CA PHE A 134 2.67 6.29 -8.45
C PHE A 134 4.05 6.56 -7.83
N MET A 135 5.12 6.35 -8.60
CA MET A 135 6.49 6.60 -8.13
C MET A 135 6.72 8.06 -7.77
N ARG A 136 6.20 9.01 -8.58
CA ARG A 136 6.24 10.44 -8.24
C ARG A 136 5.49 10.73 -6.94
N CYS A 137 4.31 10.13 -6.77
CA CYS A 137 3.49 10.26 -5.57
C CYS A 137 4.26 9.79 -4.33
N VAL A 138 4.72 8.53 -4.28
CA VAL A 138 5.42 8.00 -3.10
C VAL A 138 6.80 8.61 -2.87
N SER A 139 7.41 9.19 -3.92
CA SER A 139 8.70 9.87 -3.78
C SER A 139 8.61 11.23 -3.09
N ARG A 140 7.41 11.78 -2.86
CA ARG A 140 7.24 13.11 -2.25
C ARG A 140 6.33 12.98 -1.04
N PRO A 141 6.68 13.54 0.13
CA PRO A 141 5.78 13.55 1.28
C PRO A 141 4.40 14.13 0.93
N SER A 142 4.38 15.24 0.18
CA SER A 142 3.15 15.88 -0.31
C SER A 142 2.40 15.12 -1.40
N GLY A 143 2.96 14.04 -1.94
CA GLY A 143 2.30 13.26 -2.99
C GLY A 143 1.12 12.43 -2.46
N TRP A 144 1.18 12.04 -1.20
CA TRP A 144 0.22 11.13 -0.56
C TRP A 144 -0.28 11.66 0.80
N TRP A 145 -0.12 12.97 1.05
CA TRP A 145 -0.68 13.70 2.19
C TRP A 145 -1.72 14.73 1.73
N GLU A 146 -2.69 15.06 2.58
CA GLU A 146 -3.53 16.23 2.32
C GLU A 146 -2.85 17.48 2.88
N GLU A 147 -2.46 18.41 2.01
CA GLU A 147 -1.93 19.70 2.43
C GLU A 147 -3.07 20.71 2.61
N TYR A 148 -3.13 21.35 3.76
CA TYR A 148 -4.09 22.42 4.02
C TYR A 148 -3.41 23.61 4.69
N TYR A 149 -3.70 24.79 4.16
CA TYR A 149 -3.23 26.04 4.73
C TYR A 149 -4.23 26.52 5.80
N SER A 150 -3.75 26.74 7.02
CA SER A 150 -4.53 27.33 8.11
C SER A 150 -4.29 28.85 8.13
N PRO A 151 -5.25 29.70 7.71
CA PRO A 151 -5.04 31.14 7.64
C PRO A 151 -4.83 31.78 9.01
N LYS A 152 -5.40 31.17 10.06
CA LYS A 152 -5.29 31.66 11.44
C LYS A 152 -3.89 31.49 12.02
N SER A 153 -3.21 30.39 11.69
CA SER A 153 -1.84 30.13 12.12
C SER A 153 -0.79 30.54 11.09
N ASN A 154 -1.18 30.82 9.84
CA ASN A 154 -0.28 31.05 8.71
C ASN A 154 0.71 29.89 8.51
N VAL A 155 0.22 28.66 8.70
CA VAL A 155 1.01 27.41 8.59
C VAL A 155 0.32 26.49 7.59
N ILE A 156 1.14 25.81 6.78
CA ILE A 156 0.72 24.66 5.98
C ILE A 156 0.85 23.42 6.87
N ASN A 157 -0.26 22.73 7.07
CA ASN A 157 -0.31 21.46 7.76
C ASN A 157 -0.44 20.32 6.74
N CYS A 158 0.08 19.16 7.12
CA CYS A 158 -0.09 17.93 6.37
C CYS A 158 -0.98 16.98 7.18
N ASP A 159 -2.01 16.43 6.55
CA ASP A 159 -2.82 15.35 7.11
C ASP A 159 -2.45 14.03 6.44
N ASP A 160 -1.97 13.11 7.25
CA ASP A 160 -1.74 11.73 6.87
C ASP A 160 -2.65 10.75 7.63
N SER A 161 -3.60 11.23 8.44
CA SER A 161 -4.46 10.44 9.34
C SER A 161 -5.50 9.55 8.66
N HIS A 162 -5.54 9.54 7.33
CA HIS A 162 -6.46 8.73 6.55
C HIS A 162 -5.70 7.68 5.72
N PRO A 163 -6.20 6.45 5.57
CA PRO A 163 -5.61 5.48 4.66
C PRO A 163 -5.47 6.05 3.24
N PHE A 164 -4.44 5.61 2.53
CA PHE A 164 -4.19 6.03 1.16
C PHE A 164 -4.21 4.82 0.22
N VAL A 165 -4.89 4.95 -0.91
CA VAL A 165 -4.95 3.93 -1.95
C VAL A 165 -4.58 4.56 -3.30
N PHE A 166 -3.59 3.98 -3.96
CA PHE A 166 -3.22 4.36 -5.32
C PHE A 166 -3.54 3.23 -6.30
N SER A 167 -4.45 3.47 -7.24
CA SER A 167 -4.74 2.53 -8.32
C SER A 167 -3.80 2.75 -9.51
N VAL A 168 -2.94 1.77 -9.76
CA VAL A 168 -2.05 1.72 -10.92
C VAL A 168 -2.78 1.09 -12.10
N ASN A 169 -2.79 1.78 -13.24
CA ASN A 169 -3.46 1.38 -14.48
C ASN A 169 -2.51 1.34 -15.70
#